data_AF-A0A969CPT8-F1
#
_entry.id   AF-A0A969CPT8-F1
#
_cell.length_a   1.000
_cell.length_b   1.000
_cell.length_c   1.000
_cell.angle_alpha   90.00
_cell.angle_beta   90.00
_cell.angle_gamma   90.00
#
_symmetry.space_group_name_H-M   'P 1'
#
loop_
_entity.id
_entity.type
_entity.pdbx_description
1 polymer ?
#
loop_
_entity_poly.entity_id
_entity_poly.type
_entity_poly.pdbx_seq_one_letter_code
_entity_poly.pdbx_strand_id
1 'polypeptide(L)'
;MLISFAWTTPQFLDGSKTVTRRDWKDRTLVQWQKAWDEQRLVHDAWDKNPRCKGRKVGQFILTARPYRERLGNFPAEDLEAEGGLWATVEDYQKLQGGNLEKNLVVIRFRKREEVG
;
A
#
# COMPACT_ATOMS: atom_id res chain seq x y z
N MET A 1 10.32 -5.36 4.97
CA MET A 1 10.14 -5.23 3.50
C MET A 1 10.00 -3.75 3.19
N LEU A 2 9.72 -3.38 1.92
CA LEU A 2 9.54 -1.98 1.52
C LEU A 2 8.35 -1.80 0.60
N ILE A 3 7.79 -0.59 0.61
CA ILE A 3 6.79 -0.12 -0.36
C ILE A 3 7.29 1.21 -0.93
N SER A 4 7.26 1.33 -2.26
CA SER A 4 7.43 2.62 -2.95
C SER A 4 6.08 3.30 -3.15
N PHE A 5 5.98 4.58 -2.81
CA PHE A 5 4.73 5.36 -2.88
C PHE A 5 4.58 6.20 -4.15
N ALA A 6 5.65 6.43 -4.92
CA ALA A 6 5.63 7.14 -6.20
C ALA A 6 4.87 8.47 -6.09
N TRP A 7 3.83 8.66 -6.88
CA TRP A 7 3.00 9.87 -6.89
C TRP A 7 2.25 10.12 -5.56
N THR A 8 2.07 9.08 -4.75
CA THR A 8 1.42 9.18 -3.42
C THR A 8 2.41 9.40 -2.27
N THR A 9 3.67 9.76 -2.56
CA THR A 9 4.67 10.04 -1.54
C THR A 9 4.26 11.20 -0.60
N PRO A 10 3.68 12.32 -1.08
CA PRO A 10 3.18 13.37 -0.20
C PRO A 10 2.14 12.87 0.81
N GLN A 11 1.17 12.08 0.36
CA GLN A 11 0.10 11.52 1.20
C GLN A 11 0.60 10.46 2.18
N PHE A 12 1.68 9.75 1.82
CA PHE A 12 2.38 8.93 2.81
C PHE A 12 3.04 9.81 3.89
N LEU A 13 3.69 10.91 3.49
CA LEU A 13 4.43 11.78 4.40
C LEU A 13 3.52 12.57 5.34
N ASP A 14 2.34 13.00 4.91
CA ASP A 14 1.34 13.65 5.79
C ASP A 14 0.52 12.66 6.62
N GLY A 15 0.58 11.36 6.31
CA GLY A 15 -0.09 10.29 7.04
C GLY A 15 -1.54 10.01 6.60
N SER A 16 -2.06 10.73 5.60
CA SER A 16 -3.40 10.52 5.03
C SER A 16 -3.51 9.18 4.29
N LYS A 17 -2.44 8.75 3.60
CA LYS A 17 -2.41 7.45 2.95
C LYS A 17 -2.15 6.34 3.99
N THR A 18 -3.16 5.49 4.20
CA THR A 18 -3.14 4.42 5.21
C THR A 18 -3.39 3.03 4.62
N VAL A 19 -3.68 2.94 3.32
CA VAL A 19 -3.81 1.67 2.61
C VAL A 19 -3.11 1.73 1.25
N THR A 20 -2.59 0.59 0.82
CA THR A 20 -2.21 0.40 -0.57
C THR A 20 -2.54 -0.99 -1.10
N ARG A 21 -3.07 -1.02 -2.31
CA ARG A 21 -3.30 -2.23 -3.09
C ARG A 21 -2.19 -2.44 -4.13
N ARG A 22 -1.74 -3.69 -4.24
CA ARG A 22 -0.64 -4.09 -5.12
C ARG A 22 -0.96 -5.36 -5.89
N ASP A 23 -0.66 -5.34 -7.18
CA ASP A 23 -0.72 -6.52 -8.04
C ASP A 23 0.54 -7.37 -7.82
N TRP A 24 0.52 -8.15 -6.74
CA TRP A 24 1.65 -8.97 -6.32
C TRP A 24 1.31 -10.45 -6.38
N LYS A 25 2.32 -11.25 -6.75
CA LYS A 25 2.27 -12.71 -6.70
C LYS A 25 2.11 -13.22 -5.26
N ASP A 26 1.52 -14.40 -5.11
CA ASP A 26 1.26 -15.07 -3.83
C ASP A 26 2.51 -15.19 -2.96
N ARG A 27 3.67 -15.46 -3.55
CA ARG A 27 4.95 -15.49 -2.85
C ARG A 27 5.22 -14.20 -2.06
N THR A 28 4.92 -13.05 -2.65
CA THR A 28 5.12 -11.75 -1.99
C THR A 28 4.12 -11.59 -0.85
N LEU A 29 2.84 -11.92 -1.06
CA LEU A 29 1.83 -11.90 0.00
C LEU A 29 2.24 -12.78 1.19
N VAL A 30 2.72 -14.00 0.95
CA VAL A 30 3.17 -14.92 1.99
C VAL A 30 4.32 -14.32 2.81
N GLN A 31 5.27 -13.62 2.17
CA GLN A 31 6.35 -12.93 2.89
C GLN A 31 5.81 -11.80 3.79
N TRP A 32 4.81 -11.08 3.30
CA TRP A 32 4.14 -10.02 4.06
C TRP A 32 3.36 -10.55 5.25
N GLN A 33 2.61 -11.62 5.05
CA GLN A 33 1.90 -12.34 6.10
C GLN A 33 2.86 -12.93 7.13
N LYS A 34 3.95 -13.57 6.70
CA LYS A 34 4.98 -14.08 7.60
C LYS A 34 5.59 -12.97 8.46
N ALA A 35 5.84 -11.79 7.89
CA ALA A 35 6.35 -10.67 8.68
C ALA A 35 5.34 -10.18 9.73
N TRP A 36 4.05 -10.15 9.39
CA TRP A 36 2.98 -9.87 10.35
C TRP A 36 2.92 -10.92 11.47
N ASP A 37 2.90 -12.19 11.09
CA ASP A 37 2.77 -13.33 12.01
C ASP A 37 3.97 -13.39 12.98
N GLU A 38 5.17 -12.98 12.52
CA GLU A 38 6.40 -12.85 13.33
C GLU A 38 6.52 -11.51 14.09
N GLN A 39 5.47 -10.68 14.13
CA GLN A 39 5.46 -9.35 14.77
C GLN A 39 6.50 -8.36 14.21
N ARG A 40 7.01 -8.58 13.00
CA ARG A 40 7.90 -7.66 12.29
C ARG A 40 7.08 -6.61 11.54
N LEU A 41 6.40 -5.74 12.27
CA LEU A 41 5.39 -4.81 11.74
C LEU A 41 5.95 -3.56 11.05
N VAL A 42 7.20 -3.19 11.35
CA VAL A 42 7.83 -1.95 10.84
C VAL A 42 8.54 -2.22 9.50
N HIS A 43 8.26 -1.39 8.51
CA HIS A 43 8.77 -1.52 7.15
C HIS A 43 9.17 -0.19 6.54
N ASP A 44 9.99 -0.22 5.49
CA ASP A 44 10.54 0.98 4.89
C ASP A 44 9.62 1.57 3.81
N ALA A 45 9.45 2.88 3.83
CA ALA A 45 8.77 3.65 2.80
C ALA A 45 9.79 4.29 1.86
N TRP A 46 9.53 4.22 0.56
CA TRP A 46 10.39 4.78 -0.48
C TRP A 46 9.61 5.68 -1.44
N ASP A 47 10.26 6.69 -2.01
CA ASP A 47 9.65 7.55 -3.05
C ASP A 47 9.44 6.78 -4.36
N LYS A 48 10.40 5.96 -4.77
CA LYS A 48 10.37 5.09 -5.96
C LYS A 48 11.15 3.81 -5.67
N ASN A 49 11.10 2.87 -6.61
CA ASN A 49 11.81 1.61 -6.46
C ASN A 49 13.32 1.87 -6.21
N PRO A 50 13.94 1.28 -5.17
CA PRO A 50 15.38 1.42 -4.91
C PRO A 50 16.26 1.14 -6.13
N ARG A 51 15.87 0.17 -6.96
CA ARG A 51 16.59 -0.19 -8.20
C ARG A 51 16.56 0.92 -9.26
N CYS A 52 15.62 1.86 -9.14
CA CYS A 52 15.48 3.04 -10.00
C CYS A 52 15.99 4.31 -9.31
N LYS A 53 17.03 4.17 -8.46
CA LYS A 53 17.66 5.26 -7.68
C LYS A 53 16.70 5.94 -6.70
N GLY A 54 15.77 5.17 -6.13
CA GLY A 54 14.86 5.66 -5.08
C GLY A 54 15.59 6.08 -3.81
N ARG A 55 14.89 6.82 -2.97
CA ARG A 55 15.31 7.26 -1.64
C ARG A 55 14.30 6.77 -0.61
N LYS A 56 14.81 6.32 0.53
CA LYS A 56 13.97 6.03 1.70
C LYS A 56 13.39 7.36 2.20
N VAL A 57 12.07 7.41 2.36
CA VAL A 57 11.31 8.59 2.80
C VAL A 57 10.74 8.45 4.21
N GLY A 58 10.87 7.26 4.80
CA GLY A 58 10.43 7.02 6.17
C GLY A 58 10.18 5.55 6.44
N GLN A 59 9.34 5.29 7.44
CA GLN A 59 8.88 3.95 7.80
C GLN A 59 7.38 3.95 8.06
N PHE A 60 6.79 2.78 7.97
CA PHE A 60 5.39 2.55 8.32
C PHE A 60 5.23 1.30 9.18
N ILE A 61 4.12 1.23 9.87
CA ILE A 61 3.75 0.11 10.73
C ILE A 61 2.49 -0.51 10.12
N LEU A 62 2.50 -1.83 9.90
CA LEU A 62 1.30 -2.55 9.51
C LEU A 62 0.23 -2.43 10.60
N THR A 63 -1.01 -2.20 10.19
CA THR A 63 -2.18 -2.12 11.10
C THR A 63 -3.14 -3.29 10.94
N ALA A 64 -2.99 -4.09 9.87
CA ALA A 64 -3.72 -5.33 9.67
C ALA A 64 -2.84 -6.37 8.97
N ARG A 65 -3.15 -7.66 9.17
CA ARG A 65 -2.52 -8.76 8.45
C ARG A 65 -2.79 -8.60 6.95
N PRO A 66 -1.76 -8.55 6.08
CA PRO A 66 -1.92 -8.46 4.63
C PRO A 66 -2.86 -9.53 4.06
N TYR A 67 -3.79 -9.12 3.21
CA TYR A 67 -4.86 -9.98 2.68
C TYR A 67 -5.14 -9.71 1.19
N ARG A 68 -5.96 -10.58 0.58
CA ARG A 68 -6.47 -10.38 -0.78
C ARG A 68 -7.86 -9.80 -0.75
N GLU A 69 -8.07 -8.84 -1.64
CA GLU A 69 -9.38 -8.25 -1.88
C GLU A 69 -9.61 -8.19 -3.39
N ARG A 70 -10.83 -8.54 -3.78
CA ARG A 70 -11.27 -8.43 -5.17
C ARG A 70 -11.41 -6.95 -5.53
N LEU A 71 -10.92 -6.55 -6.71
CA LEU A 71 -10.96 -5.17 -7.18
C LEU A 71 -12.39 -4.60 -7.26
N GLY A 72 -13.38 -5.44 -7.61
CA GLY A 72 -14.79 -5.07 -7.57
C GLY A 72 -15.36 -4.78 -6.17
N ASN A 73 -14.66 -5.19 -5.11
CA ASN A 73 -15.03 -4.92 -3.72
C ASN A 73 -14.27 -3.72 -3.15
N PHE A 74 -13.65 -2.88 -4.00
CA PHE A 74 -12.96 -1.67 -3.56
C PHE A 74 -13.94 -0.75 -2.81
N PRO A 75 -13.71 -0.46 -1.52
CA PRO A 75 -14.58 0.39 -0.74
C PRO A 75 -14.31 1.86 -1.07
N ALA A 76 -15.37 2.65 -1.26
CA ALA A 76 -15.25 4.05 -1.68
C ALA A 76 -14.46 4.90 -0.67
N GLU A 77 -14.57 4.60 0.64
CA GLU A 77 -13.79 5.28 1.67
C GLU A 77 -12.27 5.10 1.54
N ASP A 78 -11.82 4.02 0.86
CA ASP A 78 -10.40 3.77 0.66
C ASP A 78 -9.82 4.62 -0.50
N LEU A 79 -10.60 5.40 -1.25
CA LEU A 79 -10.06 6.31 -2.28
C LEU A 79 -9.11 7.34 -1.68
N GLU A 80 -9.55 8.02 -0.62
CA GLU A 80 -8.74 8.98 0.11
C GLU A 80 -7.59 8.28 0.84
N ALA A 81 -7.86 7.13 1.46
CA ALA A 81 -6.85 6.34 2.17
C ALA A 81 -5.79 5.72 1.23
N GLU A 82 -6.08 5.58 -0.08
CA GLU A 82 -5.14 5.24 -1.14
C GLU A 82 -4.31 6.46 -1.62
N GLY A 83 -4.50 7.64 -1.02
CA GLY A 83 -3.76 8.86 -1.33
C GLY A 83 -4.49 9.82 -2.27
N GLY A 84 -5.80 9.66 -2.46
CA GLY A 84 -6.68 10.69 -3.05
C GLY A 84 -6.37 11.09 -4.49
N LEU A 85 -5.65 10.27 -5.25
CA LEU A 85 -5.26 10.61 -6.64
C LEU A 85 -6.41 10.44 -7.65
N TRP A 86 -7.47 9.73 -7.28
CA TRP A 86 -8.54 9.34 -8.20
C TRP A 86 -9.86 9.92 -7.74
N ALA A 87 -10.60 10.51 -8.67
CA ALA A 87 -11.90 11.12 -8.39
C ALA A 87 -12.99 10.07 -8.09
N THR A 88 -12.86 8.86 -8.63
CA THR A 88 -13.87 7.80 -8.52
C THR A 88 -13.24 6.41 -8.34
N VAL A 89 -14.03 5.48 -7.80
CA VAL A 89 -13.63 4.05 -7.68
C VAL A 89 -13.40 3.46 -9.06
N GLU A 90 -14.22 3.84 -10.04
CA GLU A 90 -14.16 3.38 -11.42
C GLU A 90 -12.83 3.78 -12.09
N ASP A 91 -12.34 5.00 -11.85
CA ASP A 91 -11.05 5.45 -12.39
C ASP A 91 -9.88 4.66 -11.81
N TYR A 92 -9.93 4.37 -10.52
CA TYR A 92 -8.97 3.49 -9.87
C TYR A 92 -9.01 2.07 -10.45
N GLN A 93 -10.21 1.51 -10.65
CA GLN A 93 -10.36 0.18 -11.21
C GLN A 93 -9.84 0.09 -12.65
N LYS A 94 -10.07 1.12 -13.48
CA LYS A 94 -9.51 1.21 -14.84
C LYS A 94 -7.98 1.23 -14.83
N LEU A 95 -7.36 2.00 -13.94
CA LEU A 95 -5.89 2.01 -13.77
C LEU A 95 -5.35 0.60 -13.49
N GLN A 96 -6.09 -0.19 -12.70
CA GLN A 96 -5.69 -1.56 -12.34
C GLN A 96 -5.98 -2.59 -13.44
N GLY A 97 -6.44 -2.14 -14.61
CA GLY A 97 -6.73 -2.94 -15.80
C GLY A 97 -8.21 -3.27 -15.99
N GLY A 98 -9.12 -2.76 -15.17
CA GLY A 98 -10.57 -2.87 -15.33
C GLY A 98 -11.18 -4.25 -15.06
N ASN A 99 -10.37 -5.28 -14.77
CA ASN A 99 -10.86 -6.61 -14.42
C ASN A 99 -11.31 -6.64 -12.95
N LEU A 100 -12.61 -6.52 -12.70
CA LEU A 100 -13.19 -6.51 -11.36
C LEU A 100 -12.96 -7.81 -10.56
N GLU A 101 -12.74 -8.95 -11.23
CA GLU A 101 -12.43 -10.23 -10.58
C GLU A 101 -10.96 -10.37 -10.18
N LYS A 102 -10.11 -9.40 -10.56
CA LYS A 102 -8.71 -9.38 -10.18
C LYS A 102 -8.59 -9.20 -8.67
N ASN A 103 -7.77 -10.04 -8.04
CA ASN A 103 -7.44 -9.89 -6.63
C ASN A 103 -6.15 -9.09 -6.46
N LEU A 104 -6.22 -8.02 -5.66
CA LEU A 104 -5.06 -7.23 -5.26
C LEU A 104 -4.68 -7.56 -3.82
N VAL A 105 -3.39 -7.46 -3.52
CA VAL A 105 -2.89 -7.55 -2.15
C VAL A 105 -3.13 -6.20 -1.47
N VAL A 106 -3.90 -6.20 -0.38
CA VAL A 106 -4.16 -5.02 0.45
C VAL A 106 -3.15 -4.98 1.59
N ILE A 107 -2.46 -3.84 1.73
CA ILE A 107 -1.59 -3.54 2.85
C ILE A 107 -2.18 -2.32 3.58
N ARG A 108 -2.66 -2.52 4.82
CA ARG A 108 -3.08 -1.43 5.71
C ARG A 108 -1.95 -1.08 6.67
N PHE A 109 -1.71 0.22 6.84
CA PHE A 109 -0.60 0.73 7.61
C PHE A 109 -0.88 2.14 8.16
N ARG A 110 0.00 2.57 9.06
CA ARG A 110 0.13 3.98 9.45
C ARG A 110 1.58 4.42 9.29
N LYS A 111 1.81 5.70 9.01
CA LYS A 111 3.16 6.28 9.06
C LYS A 111 3.75 6.08 10.46
N ARG A 112 5.02 5.68 10.54
CA ARG A 112 5.76 5.66 11.80
C ARG A 112 6.27 7.07 12.05
N GLU A 113 5.86 7.67 13.16
CA GLU A 113 6.46 8.90 13.65
C GLU A 113 7.87 8.60 14.14
N GLU A 114 8.81 9.49 13.84
CA GLU A 114 10.14 9.43 14.43
C GLU A 114 10.01 9.86 15.88
N VAL A 115 10.49 9.02 16.80
CA VAL A 115 10.67 9.42 18.19
C VAL A 115 11.88 10.35 18.17
N GLY A 116 11.65 11.64 18.41
CA GLY A 116 12.71 12.64 18.57
C GLY A 116 13.62 12.35 19.76
#